data_AF-A0A1I8IVF2-F1
#
_entry.id   AF-A0A1I8IVF2-F1
#
_cell.length_a   1.000
_cell.length_b   1.000
_cell.length_c   1.000
_cell.angle_alpha   90.00
_cell.angle_beta   90.00
_cell.angle_gamma   90.00
#
_symmetry.space_group_name_H-M   'P 1'
#
loop_
_entity.id
_entity.type
_entity.pdbx_description
1 polymer ?
#
loop_
_entity_poly.entity_id
_entity_poly.type
_entity_poly.pdbx_seq_one_letter_code
_entity_poly.pdbx_strand_id
1 'polypeptide(L)'
;LLWLLNPRQVFDLAACGPEFPLRLFARVPNLRVLVCGGDGTAGWVLSAIDSLGVRPWPPVAVLPLGTGNDLARSLNWGGGFAADEPLTKMLCCVEDGWLTRLDRWSVTFKPNSLQLDETALQQQQQHEDQPEAISEQPLTDIPQAVADLRLTDQPFPDVFNNYFSLGADAAVALEFHESREANPERFNSRLRNMMFYAGEGSRSVLTRPWRELSQAIQLECDGVDYTERIKELKLTSLLFLNITKYGAGAAPWGNPAGGQGFEPQRWDDGLVEVIGFCSSHLVGGGMVAA
;
A
#
# COMPACT_ATOMS: atom_id res chain seq x y z
N LEU A 1 -4.30 27.08 15.05
CA LEU A 1 -5.16 26.04 15.65
C LEU A 1 -5.85 26.50 16.94
N LEU A 2 -5.11 26.96 17.96
CA LEU A 2 -5.62 27.27 19.32
C LEU A 2 -6.76 28.30 19.44
N TRP A 3 -7.03 29.10 18.39
CA TRP A 3 -8.12 30.09 18.38
C TRP A 3 -9.29 29.74 17.44
N LEU A 4 -9.14 28.69 16.61
CA LEU A 4 -10.15 28.28 15.63
C LEU A 4 -10.89 27.02 16.05
N LEU A 5 -10.22 26.13 16.79
CA LEU A 5 -10.79 24.92 17.35
C LEU A 5 -10.64 24.97 18.87
N ASN A 6 -11.60 24.37 19.58
CA ASN A 6 -11.44 24.21 21.02
C ASN A 6 -10.18 23.38 21.28
N PRO A 7 -9.22 23.83 22.12
CA PRO A 7 -8.00 23.09 22.37
C PRO A 7 -8.22 21.65 22.87
N ARG A 8 -9.38 21.37 23.49
CA ARG A 8 -9.77 20.02 23.94
C ARG A 8 -10.18 19.08 22.80
N GLN A 9 -10.30 19.58 21.58
CA GLN A 9 -10.64 18.81 20.38
C GLN A 9 -9.41 18.53 19.50
N VAL A 10 -8.24 19.08 19.85
CA VAL A 10 -7.01 18.95 19.08
C VAL A 10 -6.06 18.01 19.81
N PHE A 11 -5.65 16.94 19.13
CA PHE A 11 -4.82 15.89 19.71
C PHE A 11 -3.57 15.68 18.86
N ASP A 12 -2.44 15.52 19.54
CA ASP A 12 -1.21 15.04 18.91
C ASP A 12 -1.21 13.50 18.95
N LEU A 13 -1.35 12.89 17.79
CA LEU A 13 -1.40 11.43 17.66
C LEU A 13 -0.07 10.77 18.02
N ALA A 14 1.06 11.45 17.84
CA ALA A 14 2.37 10.92 18.23
C ALA A 14 2.48 10.79 19.76
N ALA A 15 1.76 11.62 20.52
CA ALA A 15 1.79 11.63 21.97
C ALA A 15 0.80 10.64 22.61
N CYS A 16 -0.39 10.45 22.03
CA CYS A 16 -1.48 9.71 22.68
C CYS A 16 -2.16 8.63 21.82
N GLY A 17 -1.79 8.49 20.55
CA GLY A 17 -2.48 7.64 19.59
C GLY A 17 -3.89 8.14 19.23
N PRO A 18 -4.52 7.56 18.19
CA PRO A 18 -5.89 7.88 17.80
C PRO A 18 -6.93 7.26 18.74
N GLU A 19 -6.61 6.20 19.48
CA GLU A 19 -7.60 5.46 20.26
C GLU A 19 -8.14 6.28 21.42
N PHE A 20 -7.26 7.03 22.11
CA PHE A 20 -7.64 7.88 23.24
C PHE A 20 -8.67 8.95 22.87
N PRO A 21 -8.43 9.83 21.88
CA PRO A 21 -9.42 10.83 21.49
C PRO A 21 -10.68 10.21 20.88
N LEU A 22 -10.56 9.14 20.10
CA LEU A 22 -11.73 8.47 19.53
C LEU A 22 -12.65 7.92 20.63
N ARG A 23 -12.11 7.31 21.69
CA ARG A 23 -12.91 6.85 22.85
C ARG A 23 -13.55 8.03 23.60
N LEU A 24 -12.81 9.12 23.77
CA LEU A 24 -13.29 10.31 24.48
C LEU A 24 -14.52 10.93 23.79
N PHE A 25 -14.53 10.96 22.46
CA PHE A 25 -15.59 11.56 21.66
C PHE A 25 -16.60 10.57 21.07
N ALA A 26 -16.46 9.26 21.30
CA ALA A 26 -17.30 8.22 20.68
C ALA A 26 -18.81 8.40 20.89
N ARG A 27 -19.23 9.09 21.97
CA ARG A 27 -20.64 9.34 22.29
C ARG A 27 -21.16 10.71 21.83
N VAL A 28 -20.31 11.53 21.23
CA VAL A 28 -20.69 12.85 20.75
C VAL A 28 -21.48 12.70 19.45
N PRO A 29 -22.72 13.21 19.37
CA PRO A 29 -23.50 13.15 18.14
C PRO A 29 -22.83 14.00 17.06
N ASN A 30 -22.95 13.57 15.80
CA ASN A 30 -22.40 14.27 14.64
C ASN A 30 -20.88 14.50 14.70
N LEU A 31 -20.13 13.58 15.32
CA LEU A 31 -18.67 13.61 15.35
C LEU A 31 -18.12 13.57 13.90
N ARG A 32 -17.34 14.60 13.54
CA ARG A 32 -16.50 14.62 12.34
C ARG A 32 -15.04 14.67 12.76
N VAL A 33 -14.20 13.90 12.08
CA VAL A 33 -12.77 13.79 12.38
C VAL A 33 -11.97 14.45 11.25
N LEU A 34 -11.09 15.38 11.61
CA LEU A 34 -10.11 15.96 10.69
C LEU A 34 -8.72 15.41 11.02
N VAL A 35 -8.14 14.66 10.10
CA VAL A 35 -6.79 14.10 10.23
C VAL A 35 -5.78 15.01 9.55
N CYS A 36 -4.86 15.56 10.32
CA CYS A 36 -3.77 16.40 9.83
C CYS A 36 -2.51 15.57 9.65
N GLY A 37 -2.22 15.11 8.44
CA GLY A 37 -1.12 14.18 8.20
C GLY A 37 -0.99 13.72 6.75
N GLY A 38 -0.32 12.59 6.54
CA GLY A 38 -0.28 11.89 5.26
C GLY A 38 -1.21 10.67 5.24
N ASP A 39 -1.12 9.86 4.18
CA ASP A 39 -1.95 8.65 4.01
C ASP A 39 -1.81 7.67 5.19
N GLY A 40 -0.59 7.48 5.71
CA GLY A 40 -0.36 6.61 6.86
C GLY A 40 -1.06 7.08 8.14
N THR A 41 -1.12 8.40 8.37
CA THR A 41 -1.83 8.98 9.52
C THR A 41 -3.34 8.79 9.38
N ALA A 42 -3.89 9.00 8.18
CA ALA A 42 -5.30 8.75 7.90
C ALA A 42 -5.63 7.25 8.07
N GLY A 43 -4.79 6.36 7.56
CA GLY A 43 -4.93 4.92 7.73
C GLY A 43 -4.93 4.50 9.20
N TRP A 44 -4.03 5.04 10.01
CA TRP A 44 -3.98 4.74 11.44
C TRP A 44 -5.28 5.12 12.18
N VAL A 45 -5.83 6.30 11.88
CA VAL A 45 -7.11 6.75 12.45
C VAL A 45 -8.27 5.85 12.01
N LEU A 46 -8.31 5.46 10.73
CA LEU A 46 -9.33 4.56 10.20
C LEU A 46 -9.28 3.17 10.86
N SER A 47 -8.09 2.60 11.01
CA SER A 47 -7.90 1.32 11.71
C SER A 47 -8.30 1.41 13.20
N ALA A 48 -8.02 2.54 13.85
CA ALA A 48 -8.45 2.76 15.23
C ALA A 48 -9.97 2.87 15.36
N ILE A 49 -10.66 3.51 14.41
CA ILE A 49 -12.14 3.55 14.36
C ILE A 49 -12.72 2.14 14.29
N ASP A 50 -12.15 1.26 13.47
CA ASP A 50 -12.60 -0.13 13.35
C ASP A 50 -12.35 -0.91 14.64
N SER A 51 -11.13 -0.83 15.16
CA SER A 51 -10.69 -1.58 16.34
C SER A 51 -11.50 -1.22 17.59
N LEU A 52 -11.95 0.04 17.68
CA LEU A 52 -12.80 0.53 18.75
C LEU A 52 -14.29 0.26 18.54
N GLY A 53 -14.69 -0.14 17.33
CA GLY A 53 -16.10 -0.32 16.98
C GLY A 53 -16.93 0.95 17.12
N VAL A 54 -16.35 2.13 16.83
CA VAL A 54 -17.07 3.41 16.95
C VAL A 54 -18.25 3.42 15.98
N ARG A 55 -19.46 3.72 16.49
CA ARG A 55 -20.70 3.75 15.71
C ARG A 55 -21.59 4.95 16.12
N PRO A 56 -22.26 5.62 15.15
CA PRO A 56 -22.08 5.46 13.70
C PRO A 56 -20.64 5.81 13.27
N TRP A 57 -20.17 5.29 12.13
CA TRP A 57 -18.82 5.60 11.65
C TRP A 57 -18.67 7.12 11.49
N PRO A 58 -17.74 7.78 12.21
CA PRO A 58 -17.56 9.20 12.06
C PRO A 58 -16.95 9.51 10.69
N PRO A 59 -17.46 10.50 9.94
CA PRO A 59 -16.79 10.96 8.73
C PRO A 59 -15.38 11.44 9.02
N VAL A 60 -14.45 11.06 8.14
CA VAL A 60 -13.03 11.43 8.25
C VAL A 60 -12.64 12.27 7.05
N ALA A 61 -12.10 13.45 7.31
CA ALA A 61 -11.48 14.31 6.31
C ALA A 61 -9.95 14.36 6.53
N VAL A 62 -9.21 14.64 5.47
CA VAL A 62 -7.75 14.65 5.50
C VAL A 62 -7.24 16.04 5.15
N LEU A 63 -6.49 16.66 6.06
CA LEU A 63 -5.65 17.81 5.76
C LEU A 63 -4.28 17.28 5.28
N PRO A 64 -3.93 17.43 3.99
CA PRO A 64 -2.78 16.77 3.37
C PRO A 64 -1.46 17.45 3.76
N LEU A 65 -0.82 16.95 4.83
CA LEU A 65 0.49 17.42 5.31
C LEU A 65 1.64 16.50 4.91
N GLY A 66 1.35 15.31 4.37
CA GLY A 66 2.35 14.34 3.93
C GLY A 66 2.96 14.62 2.56
N THR A 67 3.78 13.68 2.06
CA THR A 67 4.34 13.73 0.69
C THR A 67 3.41 13.06 -0.33
N GLY A 68 2.91 11.85 -0.02
CA GLY A 68 2.10 11.01 -0.90
C GLY A 68 0.70 11.58 -1.14
N ASN A 69 -0.08 11.80 -0.07
CA ASN A 69 -1.43 12.37 -0.01
C ASN A 69 -2.38 11.89 -1.13
N ASP A 70 -2.31 10.63 -1.51
CA ASP A 70 -3.10 10.08 -2.62
C ASP A 70 -4.58 9.91 -2.22
N LEU A 71 -4.85 9.57 -0.94
CA LEU A 71 -6.21 9.52 -0.40
C LEU A 71 -6.87 10.91 -0.44
N ALA A 72 -6.13 11.94 -0.02
CA ALA A 72 -6.61 13.32 -0.04
C ALA A 72 -6.85 13.82 -1.46
N ARG A 73 -5.98 13.47 -2.43
CA ARG A 73 -6.21 13.81 -3.84
C ARG A 73 -7.44 13.11 -4.42
N SER A 74 -7.64 11.83 -4.11
CA SER A 74 -8.79 11.06 -4.61
C SER A 74 -10.10 11.61 -4.06
N LEU A 75 -10.13 11.96 -2.78
CA LEU A 75 -11.31 12.51 -2.10
C LEU A 75 -11.43 14.04 -2.24
N ASN A 76 -10.66 14.66 -3.15
CA ASN A 76 -10.70 16.10 -3.46
C ASN A 76 -10.34 17.06 -2.30
N TRP A 77 -9.60 16.59 -1.29
CA TRP A 77 -8.98 17.44 -0.26
C TRP A 77 -7.67 18.09 -0.73
N GLY A 78 -7.12 17.62 -1.86
CA GLY A 78 -5.94 18.18 -2.50
C GLY A 78 -4.64 17.42 -2.23
N GLY A 79 -3.57 17.82 -2.92
CA GLY A 79 -2.26 17.13 -2.87
C GLY A 79 -1.31 17.61 -1.77
N GLY A 80 -1.63 18.74 -1.13
CA GLY A 80 -0.81 19.31 -0.08
C GLY A 80 -1.42 20.61 0.44
N PHE A 81 -1.22 20.88 1.73
CA PHE A 81 -1.57 22.14 2.34
C PHE A 81 -0.37 23.11 2.29
N ALA A 82 -0.61 24.32 1.80
CA ALA A 82 0.40 25.37 1.73
C ALA A 82 0.43 26.18 3.03
N ALA A 83 1.59 26.75 3.39
CA ALA A 83 1.77 27.46 4.66
C ALA A 83 0.99 28.78 4.74
N ASP A 84 0.65 29.35 3.58
CA ASP A 84 -0.13 30.58 3.40
C ASP A 84 -1.63 30.31 3.24
N GLU A 85 -2.06 29.05 3.11
CA GLU A 85 -3.46 28.70 3.03
C GLU A 85 -4.12 28.81 4.42
N PRO A 86 -5.21 29.59 4.56
CA PRO A 86 -5.85 29.73 5.86
C PRO A 86 -6.59 28.45 6.24
N LEU A 87 -6.31 27.92 7.44
CA LEU A 87 -6.97 26.71 7.96
C LEU A 87 -8.51 26.85 7.99
N THR A 88 -9.04 28.06 8.13
CA THR A 88 -10.47 28.34 8.09
C THR A 88 -11.13 27.86 6.80
N LYS A 89 -10.46 28.01 5.65
CA LYS A 89 -10.97 27.50 4.37
C LYS A 89 -11.17 26.00 4.42
N MET A 90 -10.18 25.28 4.97
CA MET A 90 -10.31 23.83 5.14
C MET A 90 -11.46 23.51 6.10
N LEU A 91 -11.52 24.16 7.27
CA LEU A 91 -12.59 23.91 8.25
C LEU A 91 -13.99 24.12 7.65
N CYS A 92 -14.18 25.14 6.82
CA CYS A 92 -15.42 25.32 6.05
C CYS A 92 -15.66 24.15 5.08
N CYS A 93 -14.64 23.71 4.33
CA CYS A 93 -14.77 22.53 3.47
C CYS A 93 -15.11 21.24 4.24
N VAL A 94 -14.66 21.08 5.48
CA VAL A 94 -15.04 19.94 6.34
C VAL A 94 -16.47 20.06 6.85
N GLU A 95 -16.93 21.26 7.14
CA GLU A 95 -18.30 21.52 7.56
C GLU A 95 -19.29 21.23 6.41
N ASP A 96 -19.02 21.78 5.23
CA ASP A 96 -19.87 21.68 4.03
C ASP A 96 -19.62 20.42 3.19
N GLY A 97 -18.60 19.63 3.55
CA GLY A 97 -18.17 18.47 2.79
C GLY A 97 -19.25 17.40 2.66
N TRP A 98 -19.37 16.85 1.45
CA TRP A 98 -20.28 15.76 1.14
C TRP A 98 -19.75 14.46 1.74
N LEU A 99 -20.65 13.67 2.34
CA LEU A 99 -20.30 12.36 2.86
C LEU A 99 -20.24 11.36 1.70
N THR A 100 -19.09 10.69 1.56
CA THR A 100 -18.89 9.57 0.64
C THR A 100 -18.46 8.35 1.44
N ARG A 101 -18.71 7.16 0.89
CA ARG A 101 -18.18 5.91 1.45
C ARG A 101 -16.76 5.71 0.93
N LEU A 102 -16.00 4.91 1.65
CA LEU A 102 -14.68 4.46 1.23
C LEU A 102 -14.64 2.96 1.45
N ASP A 103 -14.43 2.23 0.36
CA ASP A 103 -14.18 0.80 0.42
C ASP A 103 -12.80 0.56 1.03
N ARG A 104 -12.71 -0.49 1.84
CA ARG A 104 -11.50 -0.82 2.60
C ARG A 104 -11.31 -2.31 2.51
N TRP A 105 -10.16 -2.71 2.01
CA TRP A 105 -9.94 -4.05 1.50
C TRP A 105 -9.11 -4.85 2.47
N SER A 106 -9.60 -6.04 2.84
CA SER A 106 -8.84 -6.94 3.69
C SER A 106 -7.88 -7.81 2.87
N VAL A 107 -6.67 -8.00 3.36
CA VAL A 107 -5.64 -8.84 2.73
C VAL A 107 -5.24 -9.94 3.69
N THR A 108 -5.32 -11.19 3.21
CA THR A 108 -4.92 -12.36 3.97
C THR A 108 -3.67 -12.97 3.34
N PHE A 109 -2.60 -13.06 4.13
CA PHE A 109 -1.36 -13.70 3.74
C PHE A 109 -1.34 -15.14 4.25
N LYS A 110 -1.04 -16.09 3.34
CA LYS A 110 -0.82 -17.50 3.69
C LYS A 110 0.53 -17.90 3.14
N PRO A 111 1.44 -18.46 3.96
CA PRO A 111 2.67 -19.03 3.43
C PRO A 111 2.33 -20.09 2.38
N ASN A 112 3.09 -20.12 1.29
CA ASN A 112 3.01 -21.23 0.35
C ASN A 112 3.25 -22.52 1.14
N SER A 113 2.31 -23.45 1.04
CA SER A 113 2.53 -24.80 1.52
C SER A 113 3.64 -25.36 0.64
N LEU A 114 4.86 -25.46 1.17
CA LEU A 114 5.95 -26.15 0.47
C LEU A 114 5.44 -27.55 0.17
N GLN A 115 5.01 -27.82 -1.07
CA GLN A 115 5.08 -29.16 -1.61
C GLN A 115 6.59 -29.43 -1.68
N LEU A 116 7.11 -30.07 -0.64
CA LEU A 116 8.41 -30.72 -0.72
C LEU A 116 8.26 -31.76 -1.83
N ASP A 117 8.68 -31.43 -3.05
CA ASP A 117 8.75 -32.37 -4.15
C ASP A 117 9.79 -33.45 -3.78
N GLU A 118 9.31 -34.53 -3.16
CA GLU A 118 10.09 -35.73 -2.81
C GLU A 118 10.79 -36.34 -4.04
N THR A 119 10.39 -35.95 -5.26
CA THR A 119 10.95 -36.40 -6.53
C THR A 119 12.35 -35.84 -6.79
N ALA A 120 12.69 -34.66 -6.27
CA ALA A 120 14.05 -34.09 -6.42
C ALA A 120 15.08 -34.82 -5.54
N LEU A 121 14.66 -35.36 -4.39
CA LEU A 121 15.52 -36.08 -3.46
C LEU A 121 15.91 -37.49 -3.96
N GLN A 122 15.08 -38.12 -4.79
CA GLN A 122 15.35 -39.48 -5.31
C GLN A 122 16.34 -39.49 -6.48
N GLN A 123 16.49 -38.39 -7.22
CA GLN A 123 17.43 -38.32 -8.35
C GLN A 123 18.88 -38.08 -7.91
N GLN A 124 19.11 -37.62 -6.68
CA GLN A 124 20.46 -37.46 -6.13
C GLN A 124 21.00 -38.75 -5.46
N GLN A 125 20.15 -39.74 -5.16
CA GLN A 125 20.56 -40.96 -4.46
C GLN A 125 21.07 -42.11 -5.35
N GLN A 126 21.08 -41.95 -6.68
CA GLN A 126 21.56 -43.01 -7.61
C GLN A 126 22.99 -42.80 -8.13
N HIS A 127 23.77 -41.87 -7.57
CA HIS A 127 25.12 -41.58 -8.07
C HIS A 127 26.22 -41.41 -7.03
N GLU A 128 26.14 -42.09 -5.88
CA GLU A 128 27.25 -42.14 -4.91
C GLU A 128 27.51 -43.57 -4.42
N ASP A 129 28.21 -44.37 -5.23
CA ASP A 129 28.96 -45.54 -4.77
C ASP A 129 30.43 -45.14 -4.61
N GLN A 130 30.79 -44.53 -3.47
CA GLN A 130 32.14 -44.58 -2.88
C GLN A 130 32.13 -44.04 -1.44
N PRO A 131 32.73 -44.75 -0.46
CA PRO A 131 32.68 -44.35 0.94
C PRO A 131 33.87 -43.47 1.30
N GLU A 132 33.65 -42.16 1.46
CA GLU A 132 34.55 -41.30 2.25
C GLU A 132 33.81 -40.70 3.46
N ALA A 133 34.58 -40.51 4.53
CA ALA A 133 34.18 -40.28 5.91
C ALA A 133 32.98 -39.34 6.12
N ILE A 134 32.01 -39.82 6.90
CA ILE A 134 30.83 -39.08 7.37
C ILE A 134 31.28 -37.93 8.28
N SER A 135 31.28 -36.69 7.77
CA SER A 135 31.02 -35.52 8.61
C SER A 135 29.51 -35.30 8.61
N GLU A 136 28.87 -35.52 9.74
CA GLU A 136 27.47 -35.15 9.94
C GLU A 136 27.34 -33.61 9.82
N GLN A 137 26.89 -33.13 8.66
CA GLN A 137 26.31 -31.80 8.52
C GLN A 137 24.83 -31.96 8.15
N PRO A 138 23.89 -31.39 8.92
CA PRO A 138 22.47 -31.52 8.59
C PRO A 138 22.16 -30.75 7.30
N LEU A 139 21.36 -31.35 6.41
CA LEU A 139 20.69 -30.63 5.33
C LEU A 139 19.71 -29.62 5.95
N THR A 140 20.12 -28.35 6.08
CA THR A 140 19.23 -27.24 6.43
C THR A 140 19.62 -25.97 5.69
N ASP A 141 19.52 -25.98 4.36
CA ASP A 141 19.52 -24.74 3.57
C ASP A 141 18.08 -24.41 3.17
N ILE A 142 17.24 -24.09 4.15
CA ILE A 142 16.12 -23.19 3.87
C ILE A 142 16.76 -21.82 3.67
N PRO A 143 16.58 -21.14 2.52
CA PRO A 143 17.17 -19.82 2.32
C PRO A 143 16.81 -18.91 3.49
N GLN A 144 17.82 -18.30 4.13
CA GLN A 144 17.65 -17.44 5.31
C GLN A 144 16.49 -16.44 5.15
N ALA A 145 16.27 -15.93 3.93
CA ALA A 145 15.16 -15.05 3.58
C ALA A 145 13.74 -15.63 3.86
N VAL A 146 13.55 -16.95 3.71
CA VAL A 146 12.27 -17.63 4.00
C VAL A 146 12.08 -17.84 5.51
N ALA A 147 13.17 -18.03 6.25
CA ALA A 147 13.14 -18.07 7.70
C ALA A 147 12.87 -16.68 8.30
N ASP A 148 13.47 -15.63 7.73
CA ASP A 148 13.27 -14.24 8.14
C ASP A 148 11.83 -13.76 7.89
N LEU A 149 11.20 -14.21 6.81
CA LEU A 149 9.76 -14.00 6.53
C LEU A 149 8.81 -14.65 7.56
N ARG A 150 9.27 -15.70 8.26
CA ARG A 150 8.52 -16.32 9.36
C ARG A 150 8.79 -15.66 10.72
N LEU A 151 9.81 -14.80 10.81
CA LEU A 151 10.30 -14.19 12.04
C LEU A 151 9.74 -12.78 12.29
N THR A 152 9.01 -12.18 11.35
CA THR A 152 8.27 -10.95 11.66
C THR A 152 7.00 -11.32 12.42
N ASP A 153 7.07 -11.36 13.76
CA ASP A 153 5.90 -11.36 14.67
C ASP A 153 5.03 -10.09 14.52
N GLN A 154 5.35 -9.20 13.58
CA GLN A 154 4.52 -8.07 13.19
C GLN A 154 3.42 -8.58 12.25
N PRO A 155 2.14 -8.53 12.64
CA PRO A 155 1.06 -8.89 11.74
C PRO A 155 1.12 -7.94 10.54
N PHE A 156 1.14 -8.51 9.32
CA PHE A 156 0.89 -7.71 8.13
C PHE A 156 -0.43 -6.94 8.33
N PRO A 157 -0.51 -5.66 7.92
CA PRO A 157 -1.77 -4.94 7.96
C PRO A 157 -2.80 -5.75 7.17
N ASP A 158 -3.88 -6.12 7.86
CA ASP A 158 -4.95 -6.94 7.34
C ASP A 158 -5.93 -6.13 6.49
N VAL A 159 -5.75 -4.80 6.41
CA VAL A 159 -6.59 -3.86 5.64
C VAL A 159 -5.73 -2.80 4.94
N PHE A 160 -6.02 -2.51 3.66
CA PHE A 160 -5.53 -1.32 2.97
C PHE A 160 -6.67 -0.38 2.54
N ASN A 161 -6.34 0.92 2.50
CA ASN A 161 -7.29 1.99 2.11
C ASN A 161 -7.01 2.53 0.70
N ASN A 162 -5.73 2.62 0.31
CA ASN A 162 -5.33 3.26 -0.93
C ASN A 162 -4.98 2.23 -1.99
N TYR A 163 -3.90 1.49 -1.74
CA TYR A 163 -3.41 0.46 -2.63
C TYR A 163 -2.47 -0.50 -1.91
N PHE A 164 -2.32 -1.69 -2.48
CA PHE A 164 -1.38 -2.72 -2.11
C PHE A 164 -0.60 -3.14 -3.36
N SER A 165 0.71 -3.38 -3.26
CA SER A 165 1.52 -3.72 -4.42
C SER A 165 2.55 -4.80 -4.15
N LEU A 166 2.96 -5.46 -5.22
CA LEU A 166 3.98 -6.51 -5.27
C LEU A 166 5.01 -6.16 -6.34
N GLY A 167 6.25 -6.55 -6.12
CA GLY A 167 7.32 -6.42 -7.12
C GLY A 167 8.15 -5.14 -6.97
N ALA A 168 8.67 -4.65 -8.10
CA ALA A 168 9.56 -3.49 -8.16
C ALA A 168 8.99 -2.23 -7.48
N ASP A 169 7.67 -1.98 -7.55
CA ASP A 169 7.02 -0.86 -6.82
C ASP A 169 7.18 -1.00 -5.30
N ALA A 170 6.80 -2.16 -4.75
CA ALA A 170 6.94 -2.44 -3.32
C ALA A 170 8.40 -2.36 -2.86
N ALA A 171 9.34 -2.75 -3.72
CA ALA A 171 10.78 -2.63 -3.47
C ALA A 171 11.23 -1.17 -3.31
N VAL A 172 10.76 -0.28 -4.19
CA VAL A 172 11.05 1.17 -4.10
C VAL A 172 10.45 1.76 -2.83
N ALA A 173 9.23 1.35 -2.47
CA ALA A 173 8.59 1.78 -1.24
C ALA A 173 9.37 1.32 0.00
N LEU A 174 9.88 0.09 0.00
CA LEU A 174 10.73 -0.44 1.06
C LEU A 174 12.06 0.32 1.17
N GLU A 175 12.76 0.52 0.05
CA GLU A 175 14.02 1.26 0.03
C GLU A 175 13.85 2.71 0.49
N PHE A 176 12.75 3.37 0.11
CA PHE A 176 12.39 4.69 0.62
C PHE A 176 12.19 4.66 2.14
N HIS A 177 11.48 3.66 2.65
CA HIS A 177 11.23 3.52 4.09
C HIS A 177 12.55 3.34 4.86
N GLU A 178 13.37 2.36 4.47
CA GLU A 178 14.68 2.08 5.08
C GLU A 178 15.60 3.30 5.03
N SER A 179 15.67 3.97 3.87
CA SER A 179 16.47 5.18 3.71
C SER A 179 16.02 6.31 4.62
N ARG A 180 14.69 6.44 4.82
CA ARG A 180 14.09 7.43 5.69
C ARG A 180 14.35 7.15 7.17
N GLU A 181 14.30 5.89 7.59
CA GLU A 181 14.64 5.51 8.95
C GLU A 181 16.13 5.72 9.24
N ALA A 182 16.99 5.43 8.26
CA ALA A 182 18.43 5.61 8.40
C ALA A 182 18.87 7.09 8.42
N ASN A 183 18.19 7.99 7.70
CA ASN A 183 18.60 9.39 7.54
C ASN A 183 17.40 10.37 7.58
N PRO A 184 16.66 10.48 8.69
CA PRO A 184 15.40 11.23 8.74
C PRO A 184 15.53 12.71 8.34
N GLU A 185 16.68 13.34 8.59
CA GLU A 185 16.98 14.73 8.19
C GLU A 185 16.97 14.93 6.67
N ARG A 186 17.27 13.88 5.90
CA ARG A 186 17.18 13.87 4.44
C ARG A 186 15.75 13.70 3.91
N PHE A 187 14.75 13.50 4.76
CA PHE A 187 13.37 13.30 4.33
C PHE A 187 12.38 14.37 4.82
N ASN A 188 12.90 15.51 5.29
CA ASN A 188 12.10 16.65 5.73
C ASN A 188 11.50 17.53 4.60
N SER A 189 11.69 17.16 3.33
CA SER A 189 11.22 17.96 2.18
C SER A 189 10.38 17.12 1.23
N ARG A 190 9.13 17.56 1.00
CA ARG A 190 8.18 16.90 0.09
C ARG A 190 8.75 16.76 -1.32
N LEU A 191 9.35 17.82 -1.87
CA LEU A 191 9.95 17.81 -3.20
C LEU A 191 11.11 16.82 -3.31
N ARG A 192 11.98 16.78 -2.29
CA ARG A 192 13.12 15.86 -2.27
C ARG A 192 12.67 14.41 -2.14
N ASN A 193 11.66 14.15 -1.30
CA ASN A 193 11.07 12.83 -1.17
C ASN A 193 10.45 12.36 -2.49
N MET A 194 9.75 13.23 -3.19
CA MET A 194 9.20 12.93 -4.51
C MET A 194 10.29 12.64 -5.55
N MET A 195 11.40 13.41 -5.54
CA MET A 195 12.55 13.13 -6.41
C MET A 195 13.23 11.79 -6.10
N PHE A 196 13.28 11.38 -4.82
CA PHE A 196 13.80 10.07 -4.45
C PHE A 196 12.99 8.95 -5.13
N TYR A 197 11.66 8.99 -5.04
CA TYR A 197 10.79 8.02 -5.71
C TYR A 197 10.99 7.99 -7.23
N ALA A 198 11.16 9.15 -7.87
CA ALA A 198 11.44 9.21 -9.31
C ALA A 198 12.81 8.60 -9.67
N GLY A 199 13.84 8.86 -8.86
CA GLY A 199 15.20 8.35 -9.03
C GLY A 199 15.29 6.84 -8.81
N GLU A 200 14.78 6.35 -7.67
CA GLU A 200 14.83 4.92 -7.35
C GLU A 200 13.81 4.10 -8.15
N GLY A 201 12.63 4.66 -8.49
CA GLY A 201 11.70 4.03 -9.43
C GLY A 201 12.37 3.71 -10.77
N SER A 202 13.23 4.61 -11.26
CA SER A 202 14.00 4.38 -12.49
C SER A 202 15.08 3.31 -12.33
N ARG A 203 15.70 3.20 -11.14
CA ARG A 203 16.79 2.25 -10.85
C ARG A 203 16.26 0.84 -10.53
N SER A 204 15.21 0.73 -9.73
CA SER A 204 14.56 -0.53 -9.34
C SER A 204 14.00 -1.30 -10.54
N VAL A 205 13.49 -0.60 -11.56
CA VAL A 205 13.03 -1.23 -12.82
C VAL A 205 14.21 -1.80 -13.63
N LEU A 206 15.43 -1.28 -13.42
CA LEU A 206 16.66 -1.78 -14.04
C LEU A 206 17.34 -2.90 -13.22
N THR A 207 17.06 -3.02 -11.92
CA THR A 207 17.65 -4.06 -11.07
C THR A 207 17.02 -5.44 -11.32
N ARG A 208 17.80 -6.50 -11.09
CA ARG A 208 17.54 -7.85 -11.61
C ARG A 208 16.49 -8.72 -10.88
N PRO A 209 16.14 -8.56 -9.58
CA PRO A 209 15.33 -9.58 -8.90
C PRO A 209 13.85 -9.60 -9.33
N TRP A 210 13.33 -8.51 -9.89
CA TRP A 210 11.90 -8.39 -10.22
C TRP A 210 11.54 -8.82 -11.65
N ARG A 211 12.54 -9.11 -12.50
CA ARG A 211 12.30 -9.54 -13.90
C ARG A 211 11.62 -10.90 -13.98
N GLU A 212 11.85 -11.74 -12.99
CA GLU A 212 11.28 -13.09 -12.91
C GLU A 212 9.98 -13.13 -12.10
N LEU A 213 9.52 -11.98 -11.58
CA LEU A 213 8.26 -11.89 -10.83
C LEU A 213 7.10 -12.50 -11.62
N SER A 214 7.02 -12.17 -12.91
CA SER A 214 6.01 -12.72 -13.82
C SER A 214 6.02 -14.26 -13.94
N GLN A 215 7.14 -14.93 -13.64
CA GLN A 215 7.24 -16.40 -13.64
C GLN A 215 6.79 -17.02 -12.31
N ALA A 216 6.84 -16.26 -11.22
CA ALA A 216 6.52 -16.71 -9.88
C ALA A 216 5.09 -16.38 -9.44
N ILE A 217 4.38 -15.50 -10.17
CA ILE A 217 3.03 -15.07 -9.84
C ILE A 217 1.99 -15.88 -10.61
N GLN A 218 0.99 -16.36 -9.88
CA GLN A 218 -0.32 -16.75 -10.41
C GLN A 218 -1.35 -15.72 -9.96
N LEU A 219 -2.23 -15.29 -10.87
CA LEU A 219 -3.27 -14.31 -10.57
C LEU A 219 -4.61 -14.82 -11.06
N GLU A 220 -5.56 -14.91 -10.16
CA GLU A 220 -6.96 -15.16 -10.46
C GLU A 220 -7.78 -13.96 -9.94
N CYS A 221 -8.60 -13.37 -10.80
CA CYS A 221 -9.53 -12.29 -10.46
C CYS A 221 -10.94 -12.76 -10.80
N ASP A 222 -11.84 -12.79 -9.82
CA ASP A 222 -13.25 -13.19 -10.00
C ASP A 222 -13.47 -14.51 -10.77
N GLY A 223 -12.61 -15.50 -10.51
CA GLY A 223 -12.66 -16.82 -11.17
C GLY A 223 -12.00 -16.87 -12.54
N VAL A 224 -11.40 -15.77 -13.01
CA VAL A 224 -10.68 -15.66 -14.28
C VAL A 224 -9.17 -15.69 -14.02
N ASP A 225 -8.48 -16.65 -14.63
CA ASP A 225 -7.02 -16.78 -14.54
C ASP A 225 -6.31 -15.83 -15.52
N TYR A 226 -5.47 -14.94 -14.98
CA TYR A 226 -4.64 -13.98 -15.71
C TYR A 226 -3.16 -14.35 -15.72
N THR A 227 -2.77 -15.51 -15.19
CA THR A 227 -1.37 -15.95 -15.03
C THR A 227 -0.58 -15.90 -16.34
N GLU A 228 -1.14 -16.43 -17.44
CA GLU A 228 -0.45 -16.42 -18.74
C GLU A 228 -0.28 -14.98 -19.27
N ARG A 229 -1.27 -14.11 -19.03
CA ARG A 229 -1.18 -12.71 -19.42
C ARG A 229 -0.08 -11.96 -18.68
N ILE A 230 0.11 -12.26 -17.40
CA ILE A 230 1.22 -11.73 -16.58
C ILE A 230 2.58 -12.13 -17.17
N LYS A 231 2.74 -13.41 -17.54
CA LYS A 231 3.96 -13.95 -18.14
C LYS A 231 4.24 -13.33 -19.50
N GLU A 232 3.24 -13.24 -20.37
CA GLU A 232 3.33 -12.63 -21.70
C GLU A 232 3.82 -11.19 -21.62
N LEU A 233 3.23 -10.40 -20.71
CA LEU A 233 3.54 -8.99 -20.53
C LEU A 233 4.80 -8.75 -19.71
N LYS A 234 5.39 -9.81 -19.13
CA LYS A 234 6.60 -9.75 -18.30
C LYS A 234 6.48 -8.71 -17.19
N LEU A 235 5.37 -8.75 -16.47
CA LEU A 235 5.10 -7.77 -15.41
C LEU A 235 6.20 -7.81 -14.36
N THR A 236 6.65 -6.63 -13.96
CA THR A 236 7.63 -6.40 -12.89
C THR A 236 6.97 -5.90 -11.62
N SER A 237 5.70 -5.49 -11.68
CA SER A 237 4.90 -5.17 -10.50
C SER A 237 3.41 -5.42 -10.74
N LEU A 238 2.71 -5.77 -9.68
CA LEU A 238 1.25 -5.78 -9.60
C LEU A 238 0.80 -4.77 -8.56
N LEU A 239 -0.24 -4.02 -8.89
CA LEU A 239 -0.85 -2.99 -8.04
C LEU A 239 -2.33 -3.30 -7.92
N PHE A 240 -2.80 -3.45 -6.68
CA PHE A 240 -4.20 -3.49 -6.30
C PHE A 240 -4.57 -2.10 -5.81
N LEU A 241 -5.39 -1.38 -6.55
CA LEU A 241 -5.67 0.03 -6.36
C LEU A 241 -7.14 0.22 -6.01
N ASN A 242 -7.43 0.85 -4.87
CA ASN A 242 -8.79 1.14 -4.42
C ASN A 242 -9.19 2.61 -4.64
N ILE A 243 -8.22 3.50 -4.83
CA ILE A 243 -8.47 4.94 -5.00
C ILE A 243 -7.92 5.42 -6.34
N THR A 244 -8.47 6.54 -6.85
CA THR A 244 -8.11 7.06 -8.18
C THR A 244 -6.67 7.57 -8.35
N LYS A 245 -5.91 7.64 -7.26
CA LYS A 245 -4.57 8.25 -7.22
C LYS A 245 -3.55 7.30 -6.62
N TYR A 246 -2.37 7.32 -7.19
CA TYR A 246 -1.25 6.48 -6.81
C TYR A 246 0.06 7.25 -7.01
N GLY A 247 1.05 7.01 -6.15
CA GLY A 247 2.41 7.47 -6.35
C GLY A 247 2.53 9.00 -6.55
N ALA A 248 1.97 9.79 -5.63
CA ALA A 248 1.95 11.25 -5.66
C ALA A 248 1.01 11.87 -6.72
N GLY A 249 -0.12 11.20 -6.99
CA GLY A 249 -1.23 11.73 -7.79
C GLY A 249 -1.34 11.19 -9.22
N ALA A 250 -0.52 10.22 -9.61
CA ALA A 250 -0.70 9.50 -10.87
C ALA A 250 -2.04 8.76 -10.85
N ALA A 251 -2.66 8.60 -12.02
CA ALA A 251 -3.94 7.91 -12.18
C ALA A 251 -3.76 6.75 -13.17
N PRO A 252 -3.18 5.61 -12.72
CA PRO A 252 -2.76 4.53 -13.62
C PRO A 252 -3.94 3.83 -14.30
N TRP A 253 -5.14 3.87 -13.71
CA TRP A 253 -6.38 3.36 -14.33
C TRP A 253 -6.85 4.20 -15.53
N GLY A 254 -6.60 5.52 -15.50
CA GLY A 254 -6.98 6.44 -16.57
C GLY A 254 -8.49 6.61 -16.75
N ASN A 255 -8.95 6.65 -18.00
CA ASN A 255 -10.36 6.80 -18.37
C ASN A 255 -10.78 5.66 -19.31
N PRO A 256 -11.31 4.54 -18.79
CA PRO A 256 -11.59 3.33 -19.56
C PRO A 256 -12.80 3.42 -20.50
N ALA A 257 -13.52 4.54 -20.52
CA ALA A 257 -14.73 4.78 -21.33
C ALA A 257 -14.55 4.67 -22.87
N GLY A 258 -13.40 4.19 -23.36
CA GLY A 258 -13.01 4.16 -24.77
C GLY A 258 -12.99 2.79 -25.47
N GLY A 259 -13.23 1.64 -24.82
CA GLY A 259 -13.39 0.39 -25.60
C GLY A 259 -13.09 -0.98 -24.99
N GLN A 260 -12.94 -1.12 -23.66
CA GLN A 260 -12.62 -2.43 -23.05
C GLN A 260 -13.67 -2.97 -22.06
N GLY A 261 -14.85 -2.33 -21.96
CA GLY A 261 -15.91 -2.79 -21.05
C GLY A 261 -15.66 -2.51 -19.56
N PHE A 262 -14.61 -1.75 -19.23
CA PHE A 262 -14.31 -1.31 -17.88
C PHE A 262 -14.97 0.04 -17.57
N GLU A 263 -15.46 0.19 -16.35
CA GLU A 263 -16.06 1.42 -15.83
C GLU A 263 -15.00 2.36 -15.23
N PRO A 264 -15.29 3.67 -15.11
CA PRO A 264 -14.42 4.59 -14.38
C PRO A 264 -14.22 4.13 -12.93
N GLN A 265 -12.97 4.09 -12.50
CA GLN A 265 -12.59 3.70 -11.13
C GLN A 265 -13.30 4.57 -10.08
N ARG A 266 -13.79 3.92 -9.03
CA ARG A 266 -14.41 4.55 -7.87
C ARG A 266 -13.91 3.89 -6.59
N TRP A 267 -13.89 4.65 -5.51
CA TRP A 267 -13.45 4.17 -4.19
C TRP A 267 -14.62 3.70 -3.31
N ASP A 268 -15.82 3.59 -3.90
CA ASP A 268 -17.10 3.34 -3.22
C ASP A 268 -18.06 2.45 -4.03
N ASP A 269 -17.53 1.62 -4.93
CA ASP A 269 -18.28 0.72 -5.80
C ASP A 269 -18.15 -0.77 -5.43
N GLY A 270 -17.33 -1.10 -4.44
CA GLY A 270 -17.06 -2.46 -3.99
C GLY A 270 -16.11 -3.23 -4.92
N LEU A 271 -15.37 -2.55 -5.79
CA LEU A 271 -14.38 -3.14 -6.70
C LEU A 271 -12.96 -2.69 -6.36
N VAL A 272 -11.97 -3.47 -6.81
CA VAL A 272 -10.55 -3.14 -6.68
C VAL A 272 -9.87 -3.32 -8.03
N GLU A 273 -9.20 -2.27 -8.49
CA GLU A 273 -8.50 -2.32 -9.77
C GLU A 273 -7.18 -3.08 -9.65
N VAL A 274 -6.96 -4.06 -10.53
CA VAL A 274 -5.69 -4.80 -10.62
C VAL A 274 -4.90 -4.34 -11.84
N ILE A 275 -3.76 -3.72 -11.58
CA ILE A 275 -2.92 -3.06 -12.58
C ILE A 275 -1.54 -3.71 -12.64
N GLY A 276 -1.12 -4.11 -13.83
CA GLY A 276 0.20 -4.64 -14.11
C GLY A 276 1.17 -3.60 -14.67
N PHE A 277 2.34 -3.44 -14.06
CA PHE A 277 3.45 -2.65 -14.60
C PHE A 277 4.55 -3.54 -15.19
N CYS A 278 5.14 -3.14 -16.31
CA CYS A 278 6.31 -3.81 -16.90
C CYS A 278 7.34 -2.79 -17.41
N SER A 279 8.59 -3.22 -17.55
CA SER A 279 9.72 -2.34 -17.87
C SER A 279 9.60 -1.53 -19.17
N SER A 280 8.80 -1.96 -20.14
CA SER A 280 8.58 -1.24 -21.42
C SER A 280 7.45 -0.19 -21.38
N HIS A 281 6.64 -0.15 -20.31
CA HIS A 281 5.36 0.60 -20.28
C HIS A 281 5.25 1.61 -19.12
N LEU A 282 6.37 2.15 -18.63
CA LEU A 282 6.36 3.31 -17.72
C LEU A 282 5.73 4.59 -18.32
N VAL A 283 5.27 4.54 -19.58
CA VAL A 283 4.47 5.57 -20.23
C VAL A 283 3.24 4.90 -20.89
N GLY A 284 2.20 4.62 -20.08
CA GLY A 284 0.82 4.40 -20.55
C GLY A 284 0.55 3.08 -21.27
N GLY A 285 0.25 2.02 -20.52
CA GLY A 285 -0.28 0.76 -21.07
C GLY A 285 -0.04 -0.42 -20.15
N GLY A 286 -0.71 -0.44 -18.99
CA GLY A 286 -0.70 -1.58 -18.08
C GLY A 286 -1.72 -2.65 -18.49
N MET A 287 -1.56 -3.86 -17.96
CA MET A 287 -2.67 -4.81 -17.90
C MET A 287 -3.68 -4.26 -16.90
N VAL A 288 -4.95 -4.20 -17.31
CA VAL A 288 -6.07 -3.72 -16.54
C VAL A 288 -7.00 -4.92 -16.39
N ALA A 289 -7.17 -5.40 -15.17
CA ALA A 289 -8.23 -6.34 -14.82
C ALA A 289 -9.05 -5.70 -13.70
N ALA A 290 -10.37 -5.74 -13.86
CA ALA A 290 -11.34 -5.44 -12.81
C ALA A 290 -11.99 -6.77 -12.45
#